data_AF-A0A914URZ6-F1
#
_entry.id   AF-A0A914URZ6-F1
#
_cell.length_a   1.000
_cell.length_b   1.000
_cell.length_c   1.000
_cell.angle_alpha   90.00
_cell.angle_beta   90.00
_cell.angle_gamma   90.00
#
_symmetry.space_group_name_H-M   'P 1'
#
loop_
_entity.id
_entity.type
_entity.pdbx_description
1 polymer ?
#
loop_
_entity_poly.entity_id
_entity_poly.type
_entity_poly.pdbx_seq_one_letter_code
_entity_poly.pdbx_strand_id
1 'polypeptide(L)'
;MAKSADQKQLLELQLCQQEIVKIDVDIKNRVAALRSARQSSQRELSVLGKEIKDRLKLLESKVDNLEEIAGKIKKPADRSELMAQIVQHRAELDRNGQNLRAATLQAMQMI
;
A
#
# COMPACT_ATOMS: atom_id res chain seq x y z
N MET A 1 -14.55 21.29 -26.19
CA MET A 1 -15.03 20.09 -25.45
C MET A 1 -13.93 19.48 -24.56
N ALA A 2 -13.14 20.29 -23.83
CA ALA A 2 -11.98 19.81 -23.06
C ALA A 2 -12.24 19.53 -21.56
N LYS A 3 -13.41 19.92 -21.02
CA LYS A 3 -13.68 19.88 -19.57
C LYS A 3 -13.92 18.47 -18.99
N SER A 4 -14.37 17.49 -19.78
CA SER A 4 -14.74 16.17 -19.23
C SER A 4 -13.56 15.21 -19.04
N ALA A 5 -12.47 15.38 -19.80
CA ALA A 5 -11.29 14.52 -19.70
C ALA A 5 -10.50 14.78 -18.41
N ASP A 6 -10.31 16.06 -18.07
CA ASP A 6 -9.61 16.48 -16.85
C ASP A 6 -10.35 16.05 -15.58
N GLN A 7 -11.69 16.10 -15.59
CA GLN A 7 -12.52 15.66 -14.46
C GLN A 7 -12.47 14.15 -14.24
N LYS A 8 -12.46 13.36 -15.34
CA LYS A 8 -12.31 11.91 -15.27
C LYS A 8 -10.96 11.50 -14.70
N GLN A 9 -9.88 12.12 -15.16
CA GLN A 9 -8.52 11.85 -14.67
C GLN A 9 -8.36 12.22 -13.19
N LEU A 10 -8.96 13.34 -12.76
CA LEU A 10 -8.97 13.74 -11.35
C LEU A 10 -9.69 12.70 -10.48
N LEU A 11 -10.84 12.20 -10.93
CA LEU A 11 -11.60 11.19 -10.20
C LEU A 11 -10.84 9.85 -10.12
N GLU A 12 -10.23 9.42 -11.22
CA GLU A 12 -9.40 8.21 -11.27
C GLU A 12 -8.21 8.31 -10.30
N LEU A 13 -7.58 9.49 -10.24
CA LEU A 13 -6.49 9.77 -9.30
C LEU A 13 -6.95 9.71 -7.84
N GLN A 14 -8.06 10.37 -7.52
CA GLN A 14 -8.62 10.36 -6.17
C GLN A 14 -9.01 8.96 -5.71
N LEU A 15 -9.64 8.17 -6.60
CA LEU A 15 -9.99 6.77 -6.32
C LEU A 15 -8.73 5.93 -6.07
N CYS A 16 -7.71 6.08 -6.91
CA CYS A 16 -6.46 5.35 -6.76
C CYS A 16 -5.77 5.66 -5.42
N GLN A 17 -5.72 6.94 -5.02
CA GLN A 17 -5.18 7.35 -3.73
C GLN A 17 -5.97 6.79 -2.54
N GLN A 18 -7.31 6.81 -2.61
CA GLN A 18 -8.14 6.22 -1.56
C GLN A 18 -7.93 4.71 -1.42
N GLU A 19 -7.78 4.01 -2.55
CA GLU A 19 -7.48 2.57 -2.54
C GLU A 19 -6.11 2.28 -1.91
N ILE A 20 -5.08 3.07 -2.25
CA ILE A 20 -3.73 2.96 -1.65
C ILE A 20 -3.82 3.09 -0.13
N VAL A 21 -4.45 4.15 0.37
CA VAL A 21 -4.60 4.39 1.82
C VAL A 21 -5.38 3.26 2.48
N LYS A 22 -6.46 2.77 1.86
CA LYS A 22 -7.26 1.67 2.40
C LYS A 22 -6.44 0.38 2.53
N ILE A 23 -5.64 0.05 1.50
CA ILE A 23 -4.81 -1.15 1.51
C ILE A 23 -3.67 -1.00 2.54
N ASP A 24 -3.05 0.16 2.63
CA ASP A 24 -2.01 0.46 3.60
C ASP A 24 -2.50 0.29 5.06
N VAL A 25 -3.67 0.83 5.38
CA VAL A 25 -4.30 0.64 6.70
C VAL A 25 -4.62 -0.84 6.98
N ASP A 26 -5.14 -1.58 5.99
CA ASP A 26 -5.40 -3.03 6.12
C ASP A 26 -4.10 -3.81 6.41
N ILE A 27 -3.01 -3.49 5.72
CA ILE A 27 -1.69 -4.09 5.97
C ILE A 27 -1.22 -3.80 7.39
N LYS A 28 -1.27 -2.53 7.83
CA LYS A 28 -0.85 -2.11 9.17
C LYS A 28 -1.65 -2.85 10.26
N ASN A 29 -2.96 -2.98 10.09
CA ASN A 29 -3.83 -3.72 11.00
C ASN A 29 -3.49 -5.21 11.06
N ARG A 30 -3.26 -5.85 9.90
CA ARG A 30 -2.91 -7.27 9.82
C ARG A 30 -1.53 -7.55 10.40
N VAL A 31 -0.56 -6.67 10.19
CA VAL A 31 0.77 -6.76 10.83
C VAL A 31 0.65 -6.63 12.35
N ALA A 32 -0.18 -5.72 12.85
CA ALA A 32 -0.45 -5.61 14.28
C ALA A 32 -1.07 -6.91 14.84
N ALA A 33 -2.05 -7.49 14.13
CA ALA A 33 -2.65 -8.76 14.49
C ALA A 33 -1.63 -9.91 14.52
N LEU A 34 -0.69 -9.94 13.55
CA LEU A 34 0.39 -10.91 13.51
C LEU A 34 1.31 -10.79 14.75
N ARG A 35 1.60 -9.56 15.20
CA ARG A 35 2.42 -9.33 16.41
C ARG A 35 1.71 -9.78 17.69
N SER A 36 0.39 -9.69 17.73
CA SER A 36 -0.41 -10.07 18.91
C SER A 36 -0.82 -11.55 18.95
N ALA A 37 -0.49 -12.34 17.92
CA ALA A 37 -0.91 -13.72 17.74
C ALA A 37 -0.14 -14.72 18.63
N ARG A 38 -0.16 -14.50 19.96
CA ARG A 38 0.61 -15.27 20.97
C ARG A 38 0.21 -16.74 21.15
N GLN A 39 -0.89 -17.19 20.54
CA GLN A 39 -1.43 -18.56 20.66
C GLN A 39 -1.81 -19.17 19.31
N SER A 40 -1.45 -18.52 18.20
CA SER A 40 -1.77 -19.02 16.87
C SER A 40 -0.80 -20.12 16.47
N SER A 41 -1.32 -21.13 15.77
CA SER A 41 -0.50 -22.18 15.18
C SER A 41 0.44 -21.61 14.11
N GLN A 42 1.56 -22.29 13.88
CA GLN A 42 2.50 -21.93 12.81
C GLN A 42 1.81 -21.85 11.42
N ARG A 43 0.79 -22.69 11.20
CA ARG A 43 -0.03 -22.68 9.99
C ARG A 43 -0.81 -21.37 9.85
N GLU A 44 -1.48 -20.93 10.92
CA GLU A 44 -2.23 -19.67 10.91
C GLU A 44 -1.33 -18.46 10.72
N LEU A 45 -0.17 -18.43 11.39
CA LEU A 45 0.83 -17.39 11.21
C LEU A 45 1.37 -17.34 9.77
N SER A 46 1.58 -18.51 9.15
CA SER A 46 1.99 -18.61 7.75
C SER A 46 0.91 -18.11 6.79
N VAL A 47 -0.36 -18.41 7.05
CA VAL A 47 -1.49 -17.92 6.24
C VAL A 47 -1.59 -16.40 6.35
N LEU A 48 -1.60 -15.87 7.56
CA LEU A 48 -1.66 -14.43 7.80
C LEU A 48 -0.48 -13.69 7.15
N GLY A 49 0.73 -14.23 7.27
CA GLY A 49 1.92 -13.70 6.62
C GLY A 49 1.81 -13.70 5.09
N LYS A 50 1.22 -14.74 4.49
CA LYS A 50 0.96 -14.78 3.04
C LYS A 50 -0.08 -13.74 2.63
N GLU A 51 -1.19 -13.61 3.36
CA GLU A 51 -2.22 -12.60 3.07
C GLU A 51 -1.65 -11.17 3.11
N ILE A 52 -0.78 -10.87 4.08
CA ILE A 52 -0.12 -9.56 4.16
C ILE A 52 0.80 -9.35 2.95
N LYS A 53 1.55 -10.37 2.50
CA LYS A 53 2.39 -10.28 1.30
C LYS A 53 1.56 -10.03 0.04
N ASP A 54 0.42 -10.69 -0.10
CA ASP A 54 -0.47 -10.49 -1.25
C ASP A 54 -1.07 -9.07 -1.24
N ARG A 55 -1.40 -8.53 -0.06
CA ARG A 55 -1.81 -7.12 0.10
C ARG A 55 -0.70 -6.14 -0.21
N LEU A 56 0.55 -6.41 0.17
CA LEU A 56 1.71 -5.59 -0.18
C LEU A 56 1.91 -5.51 -1.70
N LYS A 57 1.79 -6.63 -2.41
CA LYS A 57 1.84 -6.65 -3.89
C LYS A 57 0.70 -5.84 -4.52
N LEU A 58 -0.49 -5.92 -3.93
CA LEU A 58 -1.62 -5.11 -4.38
C LEU A 58 -1.36 -3.61 -4.15
N LEU A 59 -0.79 -3.23 -3.01
CA LEU A 59 -0.40 -1.86 -2.72
C LEU A 59 0.64 -1.35 -3.73
N GLU A 60 1.67 -2.13 -4.01
CA GLU A 60 2.70 -1.84 -5.01
C GLU A 60 2.07 -1.57 -6.38
N SER A 61 1.21 -2.47 -6.87
CA SER A 61 0.50 -2.29 -8.14
C SER A 61 -0.35 -1.02 -8.18
N LYS A 62 -0.99 -0.64 -7.06
CA LYS A 62 -1.77 0.60 -7.00
C LYS A 62 -0.89 1.85 -7.02
N VAL A 63 0.27 1.81 -6.36
CA VAL A 63 1.26 2.91 -6.41
C VAL A 63 1.82 3.08 -7.82
N ASP A 64 2.11 1.98 -8.52
CA ASP A 64 2.58 2.03 -9.91
C ASP A 64 1.50 2.59 -10.85
N ASN A 65 0.23 2.20 -10.65
CA ASN A 65 -0.89 2.79 -11.39
C ASN A 65 -1.01 4.30 -11.13
N LEU A 66 -0.82 4.75 -9.89
CA LEU A 66 -0.83 6.17 -9.55
C LEU A 66 0.31 6.92 -10.26
N GLU A 67 1.50 6.32 -10.34
CA GLU A 67 2.64 6.88 -11.09
C GLU A 67 2.33 7.01 -12.58
N GLU A 68 1.70 6.01 -13.19
CA GLU A 68 1.28 6.06 -14.59
C GLU A 68 0.24 7.17 -14.84
N ILE A 69 -0.75 7.31 -13.96
CA ILE A 69 -1.78 8.36 -14.04
C ILE A 69 -1.11 9.74 -13.89
N ALA A 70 -0.24 9.90 -12.89
CA ALA A 70 0.45 11.17 -12.63
C ALA A 70 1.40 11.56 -13.77
N GLY A 71 2.00 10.58 -14.47
CA GLY A 71 2.81 10.82 -15.68
C GLY A 71 2.02 11.43 -16.84
N LYS A 72 0.68 11.28 -16.87
CA LYS A 72 -0.20 11.84 -17.90
C LYS A 72 -0.66 13.28 -17.60
N ILE A 73 -0.32 13.82 -16.42
CA ILE A 73 -0.73 15.17 -16.01
C ILE A 73 0.15 16.22 -16.68
N LYS A 74 -0.50 17.14 -17.41
CA LYS A 74 0.18 18.18 -18.20
C LYS A 74 0.69 19.35 -17.36
N LYS A 75 0.09 19.60 -16.19
CA LYS A 75 0.46 20.71 -15.31
C LYS A 75 1.67 20.31 -14.45
N PRO A 76 2.83 20.99 -14.60
CA PRO A 76 4.05 20.59 -13.90
C PRO A 76 3.97 20.68 -12.37
N ALA A 77 3.28 21.69 -11.83
CA ALA A 77 3.10 21.87 -10.39
C ALA A 77 2.32 20.70 -9.77
N ASP A 78 1.13 20.41 -10.31
CA ASP A 78 0.28 19.29 -9.88
C ASP A 78 1.02 17.94 -10.01
N ARG A 79 1.76 17.75 -11.10
CA ARG A 79 2.60 16.56 -11.30
C ARG A 79 3.69 16.45 -10.24
N SER A 80 4.37 17.53 -9.88
CA SER A 80 5.43 17.52 -8.87
C SER A 80 4.90 17.13 -7.49
N GLU A 81 3.73 17.65 -7.10
CA GLU A 81 3.09 17.31 -5.83
C GLU A 81 2.71 15.82 -5.79
N LEU A 82 2.15 15.29 -6.88
CA LEU A 82 1.77 13.89 -6.99
C LEU A 82 2.98 12.95 -6.97
N MET A 83 4.08 13.33 -7.61
CA MET A 83 5.34 12.58 -7.53
C MET A 83 5.86 12.53 -6.09
N ALA A 84 5.77 13.62 -5.33
CA ALA A 84 6.15 13.62 -3.92
C ALA A 84 5.27 12.68 -3.09
N GLN A 85 3.97 12.62 -3.35
CA GLN A 85 3.05 11.67 -2.70
C GLN A 85 3.37 10.21 -3.09
N ILE A 86 3.69 9.92 -4.34
CA ILE A 86 4.12 8.57 -4.78
C ILE A 86 5.40 8.15 -4.05
N VAL A 87 6.37 9.04 -3.91
CA VAL A 87 7.59 8.78 -3.13
C VAL A 87 7.25 8.43 -1.67
N GLN A 88 6.31 9.14 -1.06
CA GLN A 88 5.84 8.82 0.29
C GLN A 88 5.19 7.43 0.34
N HIS A 89 4.30 7.09 -0.59
CA HIS A 89 3.67 5.77 -0.63
C HIS A 89 4.67 4.62 -0.85
N ARG A 90 5.70 4.82 -1.68
CA ARG A 90 6.80 3.83 -1.82
C ARG A 90 7.56 3.66 -0.52
N ALA A 91 7.88 4.75 0.18
CA ALA A 91 8.53 4.68 1.48
C ALA A 91 7.65 3.96 2.53
N GLU A 92 6.32 4.14 2.49
CA GLU A 92 5.39 3.41 3.36
C GLU A 92 5.30 1.92 3.01
N LEU A 93 5.27 1.57 1.72
CA LEU A 93 5.33 0.19 1.25
C LEU A 93 6.57 -0.53 1.79
N ASP A 94 7.74 0.10 1.68
CA ASP A 94 9.00 -0.43 2.21
C ASP A 94 8.94 -0.63 3.73
N ARG A 95 8.44 0.37 4.47
CA ARG A 95 8.25 0.27 5.93
C ARG A 95 7.30 -0.86 6.30
N ASN A 96 6.21 -1.04 5.57
CA ASN A 96 5.27 -2.12 5.82
C ASN A 96 5.91 -3.49 5.55
N GLY A 97 6.71 -3.61 4.50
CA GLY A 97 7.49 -4.82 4.21
C GLY A 97 8.49 -5.14 5.33
N GLN A 98 9.21 -4.15 5.85
CA GLN A 98 10.11 -4.32 7.00
C GLN A 98 9.34 -4.71 8.27
N ASN A 99 8.21 -4.05 8.54
CA ASN A 99 7.35 -4.33 9.69
C ASN A 99 6.79 -5.75 9.66
N LEU A 100 6.41 -6.26 8.48
CA LEU A 100 6.00 -7.65 8.30
C LEU A 100 7.15 -8.60 8.63
N ARG A 101 8.35 -8.38 8.08
CA ARG A 101 9.52 -9.24 8.36
C ARG A 101 9.79 -9.30 9.88
N ALA A 102 9.80 -8.14 10.54
CA ALA A 102 9.99 -8.06 11.98
C ALA A 102 8.88 -8.80 12.75
N ALA A 103 7.61 -8.62 12.37
CA ALA A 103 6.48 -9.30 13.00
C ALA A 103 6.53 -10.83 12.81
N THR A 104 6.90 -11.31 11.61
CA THR A 104 7.07 -12.74 11.35
C THR A 104 8.20 -13.34 12.19
N LEU A 105 9.35 -12.65 12.31
CA LEU A 105 10.46 -13.10 13.16
C LEU A 105 10.06 -13.18 14.64
N GLN A 106 9.38 -12.16 15.14
CA GLN A 106 8.86 -12.17 16.52
C GLN A 106 7.87 -13.31 16.76
N ALA A 107 6.95 -13.54 15.81
CA ALA A 107 5.99 -14.64 15.91
C ALA A 107 6.68 -16.01 15.94
N MET A 108 7.76 -16.20 15.16
CA MET A 108 8.54 -17.44 15.17
C MET A 108 9.32 -17.67 16.47
N GLN A 109 9.72 -16.60 17.17
CA GLN A 109 10.40 -16.71 18.48
C GLN A 109 9.45 -17.00 19.65
N MET A 110 8.13 -16.85 19.43
CA MET A 110 7.10 -17.09 20.45
C MET A 110 6.47 -18.50 20.35
N ILE A 111 6.86 -19.30 19.36
CA ILE A 111 6.54 -20.74 19.23
C ILE A 111 7.65 -21.55 19.90
#